data_AF-A0A0R1ELU3-F1
#
_entry.id   AF-A0A0R1ELU3-F1
#
_cell.length_a   1.000
_cell.length_b   1.000
_cell.length_c   1.000
_cell.angle_alpha   90.00
_cell.angle_beta   90.00
_cell.angle_gamma   90.00
#
_symmetry.space_group_name_H-M   'P 1'
#
loop_
_entity.id
_entity.type
_entity.pdbx_description
1 polymer ?
#
loop_
_entity_poly.entity_id
_entity_poly.type
_entity_poly.pdbx_seq_one_letter_code
_entity_poly.pdbx_strand_id
1 'polypeptide(L)'
;MTKLNEKIAVQDIGLDGLTAAGGLAVSRPSRLAGKVMQTLLLGTATFEDNDSYRYLTKLVDTEDVMVEPSAAAGFTAIAPIMAQFPTLAGKDVTHIVWATGGDMMPESERQLDYELGQKSLTKINNR
;
A
#
# COMPACT_ATOMS: atom_id res chain seq x y z
N MET A 1 -9.26 7.06 15.35
CA MET A 1 -9.22 8.15 14.35
C MET A 1 -9.53 9.50 15.02
N THR A 2 -8.83 10.58 14.66
CA THR A 2 -8.91 11.91 15.29
C THR A 2 -10.21 12.68 15.04
N LYS A 3 -11.04 12.24 14.08
CA LYS A 3 -12.28 12.90 13.61
C LYS A 3 -12.08 14.28 12.95
N LEU A 4 -10.84 14.70 12.72
CA LEU A 4 -10.53 15.99 12.12
C LEU A 4 -10.77 16.02 10.59
N ASN A 5 -10.78 14.86 9.93
CA ASN A 5 -10.98 14.75 8.47
C ASN A 5 -10.06 15.70 7.70
N GLU A 6 -10.59 16.50 6.76
CA GLU A 6 -9.82 17.43 5.94
C GLU A 6 -9.16 18.56 6.74
N LYS A 7 -9.45 18.70 8.05
CA LYS A 7 -8.90 19.76 8.91
C LYS A 7 -7.50 19.45 9.43
N ILE A 8 -6.93 18.29 9.13
CA ILE A 8 -5.55 17.91 9.48
C ILE A 8 -4.80 17.39 8.25
N ALA A 9 -3.50 17.69 8.15
CA ALA A 9 -2.56 17.10 7.22
C ALA A 9 -1.42 16.40 7.97
N VAL A 10 -0.68 15.53 7.29
CA VAL A 10 0.45 14.80 7.88
C VAL A 10 1.58 15.74 8.34
N GLN A 11 1.75 16.90 7.70
CA GLN A 11 2.73 17.92 8.12
C GLN A 11 2.34 18.59 9.44
N ASP A 12 1.06 18.69 9.75
CA ASP A 12 0.58 19.28 11.02
C ASP A 12 1.05 18.43 12.23
N ILE A 13 1.48 17.19 12.00
CA ILE A 13 2.01 16.26 13.01
C ILE A 13 3.48 15.88 12.75
N GLY A 14 4.18 16.62 11.89
CA GLY A 14 5.63 16.48 11.67
C GLY A 14 6.07 15.42 10.65
N LEU A 15 5.16 14.89 9.83
CA LEU A 15 5.52 14.00 8.71
C LEU A 15 5.74 14.82 7.43
N ASP A 16 6.71 14.43 6.60
CA ASP A 16 7.04 15.14 5.36
C ASP A 16 6.03 14.89 4.22
N GLY A 17 5.39 13.71 4.22
CA GLY A 17 4.50 13.27 3.15
C GLY A 17 5.24 12.67 1.95
N LEU A 18 6.52 12.31 2.10
CA LEU A 18 7.31 11.68 1.06
C LEU A 18 7.11 10.16 1.06
N THR A 19 6.85 9.60 -0.11
CA THR A 19 6.69 8.16 -0.34
C THR A 19 6.95 7.83 -1.80
N ALA A 20 7.49 6.64 -2.06
CA ALA A 20 7.59 6.05 -3.39
C ALA A 20 6.23 5.74 -4.03
N ALA A 21 5.18 5.57 -3.23
CA ALA A 21 3.82 5.37 -3.72
C ALA A 21 3.21 6.71 -4.17
N GLY A 22 3.67 7.23 -5.31
CA GLY A 22 3.30 8.56 -5.82
C GLY A 22 1.78 8.78 -5.92
N GLY A 23 1.02 7.77 -6.35
CA GLY A 23 -0.46 7.83 -6.39
C GLY A 23 -1.13 7.96 -5.01
N LEU A 24 -0.39 7.69 -3.93
CA LEU A 24 -0.83 7.80 -2.54
C LEU A 24 -0.15 8.95 -1.77
N ALA A 25 0.72 9.73 -2.43
CA ALA A 25 1.45 10.86 -1.85
C ALA A 25 0.52 12.09 -1.60
N VAL A 26 -0.51 11.89 -0.79
CA VAL A 26 -1.55 12.87 -0.48
C VAL A 26 -1.54 13.16 1.01
N SER A 27 -1.20 14.39 1.36
CA SER A 27 -0.96 14.77 2.75
C SER A 27 -2.22 15.12 3.55
N ARG A 28 -3.34 15.42 2.89
CA ARG A 28 -4.59 15.85 3.53
C ARG A 28 -5.76 15.03 2.96
N PRO A 29 -6.59 14.41 3.81
CA PRO A 29 -7.68 13.57 3.32
C PRO A 29 -8.77 14.41 2.65
N SER A 30 -9.51 13.78 1.74
CA SER A 30 -10.64 14.41 1.04
C SER A 30 -11.76 14.81 2.01
N ARG A 31 -12.25 16.04 1.86
CA ARG A 31 -13.41 16.59 2.57
C ARG A 31 -14.69 15.76 2.37
N LEU A 32 -14.83 15.13 1.20
CA LEU A 32 -16.00 14.33 0.87
C LEU A 32 -15.76 12.84 1.18
N ALA A 33 -14.70 12.25 0.63
CA ALA A 33 -14.48 10.81 0.74
C ALA A 33 -14.30 10.38 2.21
N GLY A 34 -13.58 11.17 3.02
CA GLY A 34 -13.41 10.86 4.45
C GLY A 34 -14.74 10.79 5.21
N LYS A 35 -15.70 11.69 4.89
CA LYS A 35 -17.03 11.69 5.52
C LYS A 35 -17.89 10.51 5.07
N VAL A 36 -17.88 10.21 3.78
CA VAL A 36 -18.66 9.09 3.21
C VAL A 36 -18.13 7.76 3.73
N MET A 37 -16.81 7.59 3.74
CA MET A 37 -16.17 6.34 4.11
C MET A 37 -16.20 6.03 5.61
N GLN A 38 -16.49 7.02 6.46
CA GLN A 38 -16.49 6.86 7.92
C GLN A 38 -17.41 5.72 8.42
N THR A 39 -18.50 5.44 7.72
CA THR A 39 -19.47 4.38 8.09
C THR A 39 -19.30 3.10 7.28
N LEU A 40 -18.44 3.11 6.25
CA LEU A 40 -18.29 2.01 5.30
C LEU A 40 -16.94 1.28 5.44
N LEU A 41 -15.91 1.94 5.93
CA LEU A 41 -14.59 1.32 6.11
C LEU A 41 -14.53 0.53 7.41
N LEU A 42 -14.07 -0.73 7.30
CA LEU A 42 -13.74 -1.57 8.45
C LEU A 42 -12.46 -1.11 9.15
N GLY A 43 -11.45 -0.68 8.37
CA GLY A 43 -10.13 -0.35 8.90
C GLY A 43 -9.22 0.33 7.89
N THR A 44 -8.05 0.75 8.38
CA THR A 44 -6.98 1.41 7.61
C THR A 44 -5.64 0.90 8.11
N ALA A 45 -4.66 0.76 7.22
CA ALA A 45 -3.30 0.37 7.56
C ALA A 45 -2.30 1.35 6.93
N THR A 46 -1.11 1.43 7.53
CA THR A 46 0.07 2.12 6.98
C THR A 46 1.17 1.10 6.75
N PHE A 47 2.07 1.38 5.82
CA PHE A 47 3.16 0.49 5.44
C PHE A 47 4.40 1.31 5.08
N GLU A 48 5.57 0.67 5.09
CA GLU A 48 6.82 1.27 4.63
C GLU A 48 6.94 1.09 3.11
N ASP A 49 7.60 2.01 2.41
CA ASP A 49 7.80 1.90 0.95
C ASP A 49 8.44 0.57 0.54
N ASN A 50 9.32 0.01 1.37
CA ASN A 50 9.93 -1.29 1.11
C ASN A 50 8.90 -2.44 1.06
N ASP A 51 7.74 -2.32 1.70
CA ASP A 51 6.67 -3.31 1.60
C ASP A 51 6.01 -3.31 0.22
N SER A 52 5.74 -2.15 -0.38
CA SER A 52 5.15 -2.09 -1.72
C SER A 52 6.11 -2.64 -2.77
N TYR A 53 7.40 -2.31 -2.70
CA TYR A 53 8.43 -2.90 -3.56
C TYR A 53 8.49 -4.44 -3.44
N ARG A 54 8.38 -4.98 -2.22
CA ARG A 54 8.36 -6.43 -2.02
C ARG A 54 7.15 -7.09 -2.71
N TYR A 55 5.98 -6.48 -2.61
CA TYR A 55 4.78 -7.05 -3.22
C TYR A 55 4.74 -6.91 -4.73
N LEU A 56 5.19 -5.78 -5.29
CA LEU A 56 5.28 -5.65 -6.75
C LEU A 56 6.29 -6.65 -7.34
N THR A 57 7.44 -6.87 -6.69
CA THR A 57 8.40 -7.89 -7.13
C THR A 57 7.80 -9.29 -7.07
N LYS A 58 7.06 -9.61 -5.99
CA LYS A 58 6.36 -10.91 -5.90
C LYS A 58 5.33 -11.09 -7.00
N LEU A 59 4.56 -10.06 -7.34
CA LEU A 59 3.58 -10.14 -8.44
C LEU A 59 4.25 -10.41 -9.78
N VAL A 60 5.38 -9.76 -10.05
CA VAL A 60 6.18 -10.04 -11.25
C VAL A 60 6.69 -11.48 -11.23
N ASP A 61 7.29 -11.91 -10.12
CA ASP A 61 7.93 -13.22 -10.01
C ASP A 61 6.92 -14.39 -10.06
N THR A 62 5.70 -14.22 -9.54
CA THR A 62 4.73 -15.33 -9.41
C THR A 62 3.60 -15.27 -10.42
N GLU A 63 3.18 -14.08 -10.85
CA GLU A 63 2.01 -13.89 -11.72
C GLU A 63 2.35 -13.23 -13.06
N ASP A 64 3.60 -12.82 -13.30
CA ASP A 64 4.00 -12.01 -14.47
C ASP A 64 3.17 -10.72 -14.62
N VAL A 65 2.82 -10.13 -13.46
CA VAL A 65 2.03 -8.88 -13.39
C VAL A 65 2.90 -7.76 -12.85
N MET A 66 3.14 -6.75 -13.68
CA MET A 66 3.86 -5.54 -13.27
C MET A 66 2.89 -4.44 -12.83
N VAL A 67 3.19 -3.82 -11.69
CA VAL A 67 2.40 -2.73 -11.10
C VAL A 67 3.32 -1.67 -10.51
N GLU A 68 2.81 -0.44 -10.39
CA GLU A 68 3.51 0.63 -9.66
C GLU A 68 3.44 0.42 -8.13
N PRO A 69 4.33 1.04 -7.33
CA PRO A 69 4.33 0.88 -5.87
C PRO A 69 2.98 1.18 -5.20
N SER A 70 2.26 2.22 -5.65
CA SER A 70 0.91 2.54 -5.14
C SER A 70 -0.11 1.44 -5.42
N ALA A 71 -0.01 0.75 -6.54
CA ALA A 71 -0.92 -0.33 -6.93
C ALA A 71 -0.65 -1.65 -6.19
N ALA A 72 0.55 -1.83 -5.63
CA ALA A 72 0.88 -2.95 -4.75
C ALA A 72 0.49 -2.71 -3.28
N ALA A 73 0.13 -1.48 -2.90
CA ALA A 73 -0.16 -1.08 -1.52
C ALA A 73 -1.23 -1.95 -0.83
N GLY A 74 -2.26 -2.39 -1.57
CA GLY A 74 -3.37 -3.16 -1.00
C GLY A 74 -2.94 -4.50 -0.36
N PHE A 75 -1.87 -5.13 -0.86
CA PHE A 75 -1.34 -6.36 -0.27
C PHE A 75 -0.78 -6.15 1.14
N THR A 76 -0.22 -4.97 1.41
CA THR A 76 0.41 -4.65 2.70
C THR A 76 -0.58 -4.67 3.87
N ALA A 77 -1.87 -4.43 3.59
CA ALA A 77 -2.90 -4.37 4.62
C ALA A 77 -3.43 -5.75 5.05
N ILE A 78 -3.21 -6.81 4.25
CA ILE A 78 -3.81 -8.12 4.49
C ILE A 78 -3.38 -8.70 5.85
N ALA A 79 -2.06 -8.79 6.10
CA ALA A 79 -1.55 -9.37 7.35
C ALA A 79 -1.94 -8.57 8.61
N PRO A 80 -1.79 -7.23 8.66
CA PRO A 80 -2.26 -6.43 9.79
C PRO A 80 -3.77 -6.56 10.06
N ILE A 81 -4.59 -6.57 9.00
CA ILE A 81 -6.05 -6.70 9.14
C ILE A 81 -6.43 -8.09 9.64
N MET A 82 -5.82 -9.16 9.14
CA MET A 82 -6.05 -10.51 9.66
C MET A 82 -5.60 -10.67 11.12
N ALA A 83 -4.49 -10.02 11.52
CA ALA A 83 -4.05 -10.02 12.90
C ALA A 83 -5.03 -9.32 13.84
N GLN A 84 -5.62 -8.20 13.40
CA GLN A 84 -6.63 -7.47 14.17
C GLN A 84 -8.01 -8.13 14.15
N PHE A 85 -8.38 -8.76 13.03
CA PHE A 85 -9.65 -9.43 12.82
C PHE A 85 -9.41 -10.89 12.39
N PRO A 86 -9.10 -11.81 13.33
CA PRO A 86 -8.74 -13.19 13.00
C PRO A 86 -9.80 -13.96 12.20
N THR A 87 -11.07 -13.55 12.27
CA THR A 87 -12.16 -14.10 11.46
C THR A 87 -11.95 -13.89 9.96
N LEU A 88 -11.13 -12.92 9.56
CA LEU A 88 -10.76 -12.63 8.16
C LEU A 88 -9.58 -13.45 7.65
N ALA A 89 -8.99 -14.33 8.47
CA ALA A 89 -7.88 -15.21 8.07
C ALA A 89 -8.33 -16.62 7.66
N GLY A 90 -9.65 -16.87 7.59
CA GLY A 90 -10.23 -18.17 7.29
C GLY A 90 -10.07 -18.58 5.82
N LYS A 91 -10.12 -19.88 5.56
CA LYS A 91 -10.05 -20.44 4.19
C LYS A 91 -11.25 -20.06 3.31
N ASP A 92 -12.37 -19.67 3.93
CA ASP A 92 -13.59 -19.25 3.24
C ASP A 92 -13.61 -17.73 2.94
N VAL A 93 -12.49 -17.04 3.13
CA VAL A 93 -12.34 -15.61 2.88
C VAL A 93 -11.58 -15.39 1.57
N THR A 94 -12.16 -14.59 0.68
CA THR A 94 -11.48 -14.14 -0.54
C THR A 94 -10.93 -12.74 -0.33
N HIS A 95 -9.61 -12.59 -0.38
CA HIS A 95 -8.96 -11.28 -0.42
C HIS A 95 -8.92 -10.76 -1.85
N ILE A 96 -9.59 -9.64 -2.10
CA ILE A 96 -9.52 -8.93 -3.39
C ILE A 96 -8.59 -7.74 -3.21
N VAL A 97 -7.50 -7.72 -3.97
CA VAL A 97 -6.58 -6.59 -4.02
C VAL A 97 -6.80 -5.82 -5.31
N TRP A 98 -6.96 -4.50 -5.21
CA TRP A 98 -7.22 -3.63 -6.34
C TRP A 98 -5.92 -2.99 -6.83
N ALA A 99 -5.35 -3.53 -7.91
CA ALA A 99 -4.23 -2.89 -8.60
C ALA A 99 -4.73 -1.67 -9.37
N THR A 100 -4.23 -0.48 -9.03
CA THR A 100 -4.75 0.80 -9.55
C THR A 100 -4.02 1.34 -10.78
N GLY A 101 -2.84 0.83 -11.10
CA GLY A 101 -1.98 1.36 -12.15
C GLY A 101 -0.65 0.61 -12.31
N GLY A 102 0.18 1.08 -13.24
CA GLY A 102 1.51 0.51 -13.53
C GLY A 102 1.79 0.33 -15.03
N ASP A 103 0.75 0.18 -15.85
CA ASP A 103 0.88 -0.12 -17.29
C ASP A 103 1.66 0.96 -18.06
N MET A 104 1.44 2.23 -17.70
CA MET A 104 2.08 3.39 -18.34
C MET A 104 3.43 3.79 -17.72
N MET A 105 3.96 3.04 -16.75
CA MET A 105 5.26 3.37 -16.16
C MET A 105 6.38 3.24 -17.18
N PRO A 106 7.36 4.16 -17.21
CA PRO A 106 8.57 3.98 -18.00
C PRO A 106 9.31 2.70 -17.61
N GLU A 107 9.88 2.00 -18.59
CA GLU A 107 10.63 0.74 -18.36
C GLU A 107 11.77 0.91 -17.36
N SER A 108 12.46 2.06 -17.39
CA SER A 108 13.53 2.36 -16.44
C SER A 108 13.04 2.45 -14.99
N GLU A 109 11.84 2.96 -14.77
CA GLU A 109 11.24 3.04 -13.44
C GLU A 109 10.77 1.65 -12.98
N ARG A 110 10.15 0.90 -13.89
CA ARG A 110 9.77 -0.50 -13.63
C ARG A 110 10.95 -1.35 -13.18
N GLN A 111 12.07 -1.26 -13.91
CA GLN A 111 13.29 -1.99 -13.60
C GLN A 111 13.88 -1.56 -12.25
N LEU A 112 13.92 -0.25 -11.96
CA LEU A 112 14.41 0.27 -10.69
C LEU A 112 13.58 -0.25 -9.50
N ASP A 113 12.27 -0.16 -9.59
CA ASP A 113 11.34 -0.58 -8.53
C ASP A 113 11.45 -2.09 -8.27
N TYR A 114 11.55 -2.88 -9.33
CA TYR A 114 11.77 -4.31 -9.25
C TYR A 114 13.11 -4.65 -8.54
N GLU A 115 14.19 -3.95 -8.89
CA GLU A 115 15.50 -4.13 -8.24
C GLU A 115 15.49 -3.73 -6.75
N LEU A 116 14.76 -2.68 -6.39
CA LEU A 116 14.57 -2.28 -4.99
C LEU A 116 13.82 -3.36 -4.20
N GLY A 117 12.80 -3.98 -4.79
CA GLY A 117 12.08 -5.10 -4.19
C GLY A 117 12.94 -6.35 -4.04
N GLN A 118 13.71 -6.74 -5.06
CA GLN A 118 14.66 -7.86 -5.01
C GLN A 118 15.70 -7.68 -3.89
N LYS A 119 16.28 -6.48 -3.77
CA LYS A 119 17.21 -6.12 -2.68
C LYS A 119 16.53 -6.23 -1.30
N SER A 120 15.27 -5.83 -1.21
CA SER A 120 14.49 -5.88 0.04
C SER A 120 14.16 -7.31 0.46
N LEU A 121 13.82 -8.20 -0.48
CA LEU A 121 13.56 -9.62 -0.21
C LEU A 121 14.83 -10.35 0.25
N THR A 122 15.97 -10.07 -0.39
CA THR A 122 17.25 -10.70 -0.04
C THR A 122 17.68 -10.36 1.40
N LYS A 123 17.44 -9.12 1.85
CA LYS A 123 17.75 -8.70 3.23
C LYS A 123 16.95 -9.44 4.29
N ILE A 124 15.73 -9.89 3.99
CA ILE A 124 14.90 -10.65 4.94
C ILE A 124 15.41 -12.09 5.06
N ASN A 125 15.77 -12.71 3.94
CA ASN A 125 16.24 -14.10 3.93
C ASN A 125 17.60 -14.29 4.63
N ASN A 126 18.36 -13.20 4.82
CA ASN A 126 19.66 -13.20 5.50
C ASN A 126 19.58 -12.77 6.98
N ARG A 127 18.37 -12.65 7.55
CA ARG A 127 18.12 -12.41 8.99
C ARG A 127 17.59 -13.67 9.66
#